data_AF-A0A1A8FZG5-F1
#
_entry.id   AF-A0A1A8FZG5-F1
#
_cell.length_a   1.000
_cell.length_b   1.000
_cell.length_c   1.000
_cell.angle_alpha   90.00
_cell.angle_beta   90.00
_cell.angle_gamma   90.00
#
_symmetry.space_group_name_H-M   'P 1'
#
loop_
_entity.id
_entity.type
_entity.pdbx_description
1 polymer ?
#
loop_
_entity_poly.entity_id
_entity_poly.type
_entity_poly.pdbx_seq_one_letter_code
_entity_poly.pdbx_strand_id
1 'polypeptide(L)' 'SHSPAAPGAEHALQLDQAIACELQGYLQAGTLDTEEDPLEWWKLSQNLFPRLSILAKKYLCIPATSA' A
#
# COMPACT_ATOMS: atom_id res chain seq x y z
N SER A 1 24.47 -11.32 25.02
CA SER A 1 23.39 -12.32 24.98
C SER A 1 22.43 -11.95 23.87
N HIS A 2 22.54 -12.57 22.70
CA HIS A 2 21.46 -12.52 21.70
C HIS A 2 20.61 -13.77 21.93
N SER A 3 19.42 -13.59 22.49
CA SER A 3 18.41 -14.65 22.51
C SER A 3 17.98 -14.91 21.06
N PRO A 4 17.86 -16.16 20.60
CA PRO A 4 17.34 -16.43 19.27
C PRO A 4 15.84 -16.11 19.29
N ALA A 5 15.45 -15.00 18.65
CA ALA A 5 14.05 -14.71 18.39
C ALA A 5 13.50 -15.83 17.48
N ALA A 6 12.24 -16.23 17.72
CA ALA A 6 11.60 -17.24 16.90
C ALA A 6 11.61 -16.81 15.42
N PRO A 7 11.92 -17.71 14.46
CA PRO A 7 12.09 -17.35 13.04
C PRO A 7 10.83 -16.72 12.40
N GLY A 8 9.65 -16.91 13.00
CA GLY A 8 8.41 -16.24 12.56
C GLY A 8 8.28 -14.78 13.03
N ALA A 9 8.89 -14.40 14.15
CA ALA A 9 8.82 -13.03 14.68
C ALA A 9 9.63 -12.06 13.82
N GLU A 10 10.80 -12.47 13.34
CA GLU A 10 11.66 -11.64 12.49
C GLU A 10 11.01 -11.38 11.12
N HIS A 11 10.32 -12.39 10.58
CA HIS A 11 9.55 -12.26 9.35
C HIS A 11 8.37 -11.29 9.47
N ALA A 12 7.65 -11.33 10.60
CA ALA A 12 6.55 -10.41 10.88
C ALA A 12 7.06 -8.95 10.98
N LEU A 13 8.17 -8.73 11.69
CA LEU A 13 8.79 -7.40 11.80
C LEU A 13 9.31 -6.87 10.45
N GLN A 14 9.90 -7.73 9.61
CA GLN A 14 10.30 -7.34 8.25
C GLN A 14 9.10 -6.99 7.37
N LEU A 15 7.98 -7.70 7.53
CA LEU A 15 6.75 -7.40 6.81
C LEU A 15 6.17 -6.05 7.25
N ASP A 16 6.08 -5.79 8.56
CA ASP A 16 5.63 -4.50 9.09
C ASP A 16 6.50 -3.35 8.60
N GLN A 17 7.82 -3.54 8.57
CA GLN A 17 8.74 -2.54 8.06
C GLN A 17 8.52 -2.27 6.56
N ALA A 18 8.32 -3.31 5.75
CA ALA A 18 8.03 -3.17 4.33
C ALA A 18 6.69 -2.46 4.07
N ILE A 19 5.67 -2.75 4.89
CA ILE A 19 4.38 -2.07 4.84
C ILE A 19 4.54 -0.59 5.20
N ALA A 20 5.27 -0.27 6.27
CA ALA A 20 5.51 1.10 6.71
C ALA A 20 6.25 1.92 5.64
N CYS A 21 7.27 1.34 4.99
CA CYS A 21 7.98 1.99 3.88
C CYS A 21 7.07 2.26 2.69
N GLU A 22 6.22 1.30 2.33
CA GLU A 22 5.25 1.46 1.24
C GLU A 22 4.24 2.58 1.54
N LEU A 23 3.71 2.61 2.76
CA LEU A 23 2.81 3.68 3.22
C LEU A 23 3.48 5.05 3.19
N GLN A 24 4.73 5.12 3.68
CA GLN A 24 5.48 6.38 3.69
C GLN A 24 5.80 6.85 2.27
N GLY A 25 6.06 5.92 1.33
CA GLY A 25 6.21 6.24 -0.08
C GLY A 25 4.92 6.82 -0.68
N TYR A 26 3.76 6.22 -0.38
CA TYR A 26 2.47 6.71 -0.84
C TYR A 26 2.14 8.10 -0.29
N LEU A 27 2.35 8.32 1.02
CA LEU A 27 2.11 9.62 1.65
C LEU A 27 3.01 10.73 1.10
N GLN A 28 4.19 10.40 0.59
CA GLN A 28 5.12 11.35 -0.04
C GLN A 28 4.86 11.55 -1.53
N ALA A 29 4.14 10.65 -2.20
CA ALA A 29 3.85 10.74 -3.64
C ALA A 29 2.99 11.96 -4.02
N GLY A 30 2.40 12.65 -3.03
CA GLY A 30 1.56 13.82 -3.24
C GLY A 30 0.12 13.45 -3.61
N THR A 31 -0.72 14.47 -3.81
CA THR A 31 -2.09 14.29 -4.29
C THR A 31 -2.12 14.17 -5.80
N LEU A 32 -2.94 13.26 -6.32
CA LEU A 32 -3.23 13.16 -7.75
C LEU A 32 -3.83 14.47 -8.24
N ASP A 33 -3.39 14.90 -9.43
CA ASP A 33 -4.03 16.00 -10.13
C ASP A 33 -5.50 15.65 -10.41
N THR A 34 -6.36 16.66 -10.42
CA THR A 34 -7.82 16.48 -10.51
C THR A 34 -8.26 15.85 -11.85
N GLU A 35 -7.38 15.87 -12.84
CA GLU A 35 -7.61 15.33 -14.19
C GLU A 35 -7.13 13.87 -14.35
N GLU A 36 -6.39 13.31 -13.39
CA GLU A 36 -5.92 11.93 -13.45
C GLU A 36 -6.96 10.93 -12.91
N ASP A 37 -7.19 9.85 -13.66
CA ASP A 37 -8.03 8.76 -13.20
C ASP A 37 -7.31 7.97 -12.08
N PRO A 38 -7.90 7.88 -10.87
CA PRO A 38 -7.24 7.22 -9.75
C PRO A 38 -7.02 5.72 -10.00
N LEU A 39 -7.89 5.05 -10.76
CA LEU A 39 -7.70 3.62 -11.07
C LEU A 39 -6.50 3.42 -12.00
N GLU A 40 -6.29 4.29 -12.98
CA GLU A 40 -5.12 4.28 -13.86
C GLU A 40 -3.84 4.57 -13.09
N TRP A 41 -3.85 5.57 -12.20
CA TRP A 41 -2.69 5.83 -11.34
C TRP A 41 -2.33 4.61 -10.49
N TRP A 42 -3.31 3.96 -9.87
CA TRP A 42 -3.07 2.72 -9.10
C TRP A 42 -2.65 1.52 -9.96
N LYS A 43 -2.92 1.53 -11.27
CA LYS A 43 -2.34 0.54 -12.20
C LYS A 43 -0.87 0.81 -12.46
N LEU A 44 -0.46 2.06 -12.60
CA LEU A 44 0.95 2.41 -12.82
C LEU A 44 1.78 2.24 -11.55
N SER A 45 1.25 2.72 -10.42
CA SER A 45 1.92 2.69 -9.12
C SER A 45 1.90 1.33 -8.42
N GLN A 46 1.30 0.30 -9.02
CA GLN A 46 1.25 -1.05 -8.44
C GLN A 46 2.63 -1.67 -8.19
N ASN A 47 3.64 -1.28 -8.99
CA ASN A 47 5.00 -1.77 -8.79
C ASN A 47 5.70 -1.10 -7.60
N LEU A 48 5.30 0.12 -7.28
CA LEU A 48 5.80 0.90 -6.14
C LEU A 48 5.04 0.57 -4.85
N PHE A 49 3.72 0.38 -4.99
CA PHE A 49 2.80 0.11 -3.89
C PHE A 49 1.99 -1.18 -4.15
N PRO A 50 2.64 -2.36 -4.14
CA PRO A 50 2.00 -3.62 -4.50
C PRO A 50 0.88 -4.03 -3.55
N ARG A 51 0.95 -3.69 -2.25
CA ARG A 51 -0.10 -4.02 -1.29
C ARG A 51 -1.19 -2.94 -1.29
N LEU A 52 -0.81 -1.67 -1.30
CA LEU A 52 -1.78 -0.57 -1.32
C LEU A 52 -2.59 -0.53 -2.60
N SER A 53 -2.00 -0.81 -3.77
CA SER A 53 -2.72 -0.82 -5.04
C SER A 53 -3.85 -1.84 -5.09
N ILE A 54 -3.68 -3.00 -4.45
CA ILE A 54 -4.76 -4.00 -4.33
C ILE A 54 -5.90 -3.43 -3.47
N LEU A 55 -5.55 -2.80 -2.35
CA LEU A 55 -6.53 -2.24 -1.44
C LEU A 55 -7.29 -1.07 -2.09
N ALA A 56 -6.57 -0.13 -2.69
CA ALA A 56 -7.12 1.04 -3.32
C ALA A 56 -8.05 0.68 -4.50
N LYS A 57 -7.64 -0.25 -5.37
CA LYS A 57 -8.50 -0.73 -6.46
C LYS A 57 -9.79 -1.35 -5.92
N LYS A 58 -9.74 -2.11 -4.81
CA LYS A 58 -10.95 -2.67 -4.18
C LYS A 58 -11.89 -1.57 -3.67
N TYR A 59 -11.37 -0.54 -3.02
CA TYR A 59 -12.19 0.57 -2.51
C TYR A 59 -12.74 1.47 -3.62
N LEU A 60 -11.93 1.75 -4.66
CA LEU A 60 -12.33 2.58 -5.79
C LEU A 60 -13.35 1.90 -6.71
N CYS A 61 -13.35 0.55 -6.76
CA CYS A 61 -14.37 -0.21 -7.49
C CYS A 61 -15.71 -0.31 -6.75
N ILE A 62 -15.84 0.26 -5.55
CA ILE A 62 -17.13 0.36 -4.87
C ILE A 62 -17.87 1.57 -5.48
N PRO A 63 -19.02 1.38 -6.13
CA PRO A 63 -19.79 2.50 -6.64
C PRO A 63 -20.15 3.43 -5.47
N ALA A 64 -19.95 4.74 -5.66
CA ALA A 64 -20.21 5.76 -4.63
C ALA A 64 -21.71 5.94 -4.28
N THR A 65 -22.58 5.11 -4.84
CA THR A 65 -24.02 5.12 -4.55
C THR A 65 -24.32 4.14 -3.42
N SER A 66 -24.49 4.67 -2.20
CA SER A 66 -25.56 4.13 -1.35
C SER A 66 -26.88 4.40 -2.07
N ALA A 67 -27.69 3.37 -2.27
CA ALA A 67 -29.08 3.51 -2.73
C ALA A 67 -29.91 4.33 -1.73
#